data_AF-A0A497LG47-F1
#
_entry.id   AF-A0A497LG47-F1
#
_cell.length_a   1.000
_cell.length_b   1.000
_cell.length_c   1.000
_cell.angle_alpha   90.00
_cell.angle_beta   90.00
_cell.angle_gamma   90.00
#
_symmetry.space_group_name_H-M   'P 1'
#
loop_
_entity.id
_entity.type
_entity.pdbx_description
1 polymer ?
#
loop_
_entity_poly.entity_id
_entity_poly.type
_entity_poly.pdbx_seq_one_letter_code
_entity_poly.pdbx_strand_id
1 'polypeptide(L)'
;MLKLPVRDRRLLVVCGAAAGIGSIFKAPLGGAVFGVEVLYRRDFEVEALVPAFISSVVAYCVFCSIPGVGFAHIFQTPTYTFTHPMELFYYALLGLACGLAARFYVRVFYGLRDGFFRRLPVTVHLKPAIGGLFTGLLAFSVPGILGTSYGWLQLAIYGHLPLTVMAALFFAKIFATSFTIGSGGSGGVFAPSLVIGGMLGGVLGVLFSMASPEVQVGAFVLVGMAALFSGAAKVPIAALIMVSEMTGNYNLLAPLMLACALAYIVSGGWTIYESQVLNRAESPAHRGEYQVDILEGLKVESVMTRKVVTLKPSDFVSEFIKLMHSTGHLAYPVVEEGKLVGIVSLRDVLNVPTDEMNKRTIGEIMSRKVATARPDEKLTTVLARIDDTGYGHLPVVDPEDPSKLVGIVTRKDIITGHEVVRELTRKGQSL
;
A
#
# COMPACT_ATOMS: atom_id res chain seq x y z
N MET A 1 -11.77 -20.09 -9.47
CA MET A 1 -11.86 -18.82 -8.71
C MET A 1 -12.82 -17.90 -9.42
N LEU A 2 -13.74 -17.27 -8.70
CA LEU A 2 -14.79 -16.38 -9.22
C LEU A 2 -14.15 -15.37 -10.20
N LYS A 3 -14.60 -15.32 -11.45
CA LYS A 3 -14.04 -14.48 -12.54
C LYS A 3 -14.40 -12.99 -12.36
N LEU A 4 -14.15 -12.46 -11.15
CA LEU A 4 -14.52 -11.12 -10.75
C LEU A 4 -13.51 -10.08 -11.25
N PRO A 5 -13.96 -8.82 -11.47
CA PRO A 5 -13.07 -7.68 -11.68
C PRO A 5 -11.97 -7.57 -10.62
N VAL A 6 -10.83 -6.95 -10.98
CA VAL A 6 -9.70 -6.76 -10.04
C VAL A 6 -10.14 -6.03 -8.77
N ARG A 7 -10.95 -4.98 -8.92
CA ARG A 7 -11.49 -4.17 -7.81
C ARG A 7 -12.27 -5.03 -6.82
N ASP A 8 -13.23 -5.82 -7.30
CA ASP A 8 -14.08 -6.65 -6.43
C ASP A 8 -13.27 -7.72 -5.70
N ARG A 9 -12.27 -8.31 -6.37
CA ARG A 9 -11.34 -9.25 -5.72
C ARG A 9 -10.55 -8.58 -4.59
N ARG A 10 -10.08 -7.35 -4.78
CA ARG A 10 -9.38 -6.56 -3.75
C ARG A 10 -10.30 -6.34 -2.54
N LEU A 11 -11.53 -5.88 -2.78
CA LEU A 11 -12.52 -5.66 -1.72
C LEU A 11 -12.82 -6.95 -0.94
N LEU A 12 -13.02 -8.08 -1.62
CA LEU A 12 -13.27 -9.37 -0.97
C LEU A 12 -12.08 -9.84 -0.10
N VAL A 13 -10.84 -9.61 -0.53
CA VAL A 13 -9.65 -9.93 0.27
C VAL A 13 -9.61 -9.09 1.54
N VAL A 14 -9.90 -7.79 1.44
CA VAL A 14 -9.99 -6.89 2.61
C VAL A 14 -11.10 -7.32 3.56
N CYS A 15 -12.29 -7.66 3.04
CA CYS A 15 -13.39 -8.20 3.84
C CYS A 15 -13.03 -9.50 4.56
N GLY A 16 -12.28 -10.39 3.89
CA GLY A 16 -11.79 -11.63 4.49
C GLY A 16 -10.78 -11.39 5.61
N ALA A 17 -9.85 -10.44 5.41
CA ALA A 17 -8.91 -10.02 6.45
C ALA A 17 -9.64 -9.41 7.65
N ALA A 18 -10.58 -8.49 7.39
CA ALA A 18 -11.43 -7.87 8.41
C ALA A 18 -12.23 -8.91 9.22
N ALA A 19 -12.88 -9.85 8.53
CA ALA A 19 -13.61 -10.95 9.16
C ALA A 19 -12.73 -11.82 10.06
N GLY A 20 -11.55 -12.23 9.56
CA GLY A 20 -10.62 -13.05 10.32
C GLY A 20 -10.09 -12.36 11.57
N ILE A 21 -9.65 -11.10 11.43
CA ILE A 21 -9.08 -10.32 12.54
C ILE A 21 -10.16 -9.91 13.55
N GLY A 22 -11.32 -9.44 13.08
CA GLY A 22 -12.41 -9.00 13.94
C GLY A 22 -13.03 -10.13 14.77
N SER A 23 -13.12 -11.34 14.20
CA SER A 23 -13.61 -12.52 14.93
C SER A 23 -12.59 -13.04 15.94
N ILE A 24 -11.35 -13.34 15.52
CA ILE A 24 -10.35 -13.97 16.41
C ILE A 24 -9.97 -13.08 17.60
N PHE A 25 -9.98 -11.76 17.41
CA PHE A 25 -9.68 -10.81 18.48
C PHE A 25 -10.93 -10.24 19.17
N LYS A 26 -12.13 -10.71 18.81
CA LYS A 26 -13.40 -10.19 19.34
C LYS A 26 -13.50 -8.65 19.27
N ALA A 27 -12.98 -8.08 18.18
CA ALA A 27 -12.83 -6.66 17.96
C ALA A 27 -13.34 -6.28 16.55
N PRO A 28 -14.66 -6.32 16.33
CA PRO A 28 -15.23 -6.18 14.98
C PRO A 28 -14.91 -4.82 14.35
N LEU A 29 -14.96 -3.71 15.09
CA LEU A 29 -14.64 -2.39 14.54
C LEU A 29 -13.15 -2.28 14.23
N GLY A 30 -12.30 -2.66 15.18
CA GLY A 30 -10.85 -2.62 15.06
C GLY A 30 -10.34 -3.54 13.96
N GLY A 31 -10.92 -4.74 13.79
CA GLY A 31 -10.60 -5.67 12.71
C GLY A 31 -10.99 -5.15 11.33
N ALA A 32 -12.12 -4.46 11.21
CA ALA A 32 -12.51 -3.83 9.96
C ALA A 32 -11.58 -2.68 9.56
N VAL A 33 -11.26 -1.80 10.52
CA VAL A 33 -10.28 -0.72 10.30
C VAL A 33 -8.90 -1.29 9.99
N PHE A 34 -8.49 -2.36 10.69
CA PHE A 34 -7.22 -3.05 10.40
C PHE A 34 -7.15 -3.54 8.97
N GLY A 35 -8.23 -4.15 8.46
CA GLY A 35 -8.28 -4.66 7.08
C GLY A 35 -7.99 -3.59 6.03
N VAL A 36 -8.44 -2.35 6.25
CA VAL A 36 -8.24 -1.24 5.32
C VAL A 36 -6.95 -0.45 5.57
N GLU A 37 -6.43 -0.46 6.79
CA GLU A 37 -5.22 0.29 7.20
C GLU A 37 -3.95 -0.52 6.96
N VAL A 38 -3.96 -1.83 7.24
CA VAL A 38 -2.75 -2.68 7.24
C VAL A 38 -2.06 -2.78 5.88
N LEU A 39 -2.74 -2.47 4.79
CA LEU A 39 -2.16 -2.53 3.45
C LEU A 39 -1.12 -1.43 3.20
N TYR A 40 -1.24 -0.32 3.92
CA TYR A 40 -0.49 0.90 3.67
C TYR A 40 0.20 1.40 4.93
N ARG A 41 1.29 2.12 4.76
CA ARG A 41 1.96 2.78 5.89
C ARG A 41 1.37 4.15 6.20
N ARG A 42 0.81 4.84 5.21
CA ARG A 42 0.36 6.25 5.29
C ARG A 42 -0.99 6.50 4.58
N ASP A 43 -1.82 5.48 4.41
CA ASP A 43 -3.05 5.56 3.61
C ASP A 43 -4.08 4.53 4.08
N PHE A 44 -5.30 4.59 3.54
CA PHE A 44 -6.40 3.68 3.84
C PHE A 44 -7.13 3.21 2.57
N GLU A 45 -7.57 1.95 2.57
CA GLU A 45 -8.48 1.44 1.55
C GLU A 45 -9.94 1.86 1.85
N VAL A 46 -10.24 3.14 1.71
CA VAL A 46 -11.53 3.74 2.14
C VAL A 46 -12.75 3.06 1.48
N GLU A 47 -12.62 2.65 0.21
CA GLU A 47 -13.70 1.96 -0.53
C GLU A 47 -14.12 0.63 0.11
N ALA A 48 -13.20 -0.03 0.82
CA ALA A 48 -13.46 -1.30 1.47
C ALA A 48 -14.00 -1.16 2.91
N LEU A 49 -14.08 0.06 3.45
CA LEU A 49 -14.40 0.27 4.86
C LEU A 49 -15.81 -0.23 5.24
N VAL A 50 -16.84 0.17 4.48
CA VAL A 50 -18.23 -0.25 4.75
C VAL A 50 -18.41 -1.77 4.56
N PRO A 51 -17.95 -2.37 3.44
CA PRO A 51 -17.96 -3.84 3.31
C PRO A 51 -17.20 -4.57 4.41
N ALA A 52 -16.05 -4.04 4.84
CA ALA A 52 -15.25 -4.61 5.91
C ALA A 52 -15.98 -4.58 7.26
N PHE A 53 -16.72 -3.51 7.58
CA PHE A 53 -17.56 -3.45 8.79
C PHE A 53 -18.60 -4.57 8.78
N ILE A 54 -19.35 -4.71 7.69
CA ILE A 54 -20.40 -5.74 7.58
C ILE A 54 -19.78 -7.13 7.73
N SER A 55 -18.71 -7.41 6.99
CA SER A 55 -18.00 -8.69 7.03
C SER A 55 -17.45 -9.02 8.43
N SER A 56 -16.84 -8.04 9.09
CA SER A 56 -16.26 -8.18 10.42
C SER A 56 -17.32 -8.43 11.50
N VAL A 57 -18.43 -7.67 11.48
CA VAL A 57 -19.55 -7.85 12.42
C VAL A 57 -20.19 -9.22 12.25
N VAL A 58 -20.45 -9.65 11.01
CA VAL A 58 -21.03 -10.98 10.75
C VAL A 58 -20.09 -12.07 11.26
N ALA A 59 -18.80 -12.00 10.93
CA ALA A 59 -17.81 -12.98 11.38
C ALA A 59 -17.67 -13.01 12.91
N TYR A 60 -17.66 -11.85 13.56
CA TYR A 60 -17.66 -11.73 15.01
C TYR A 60 -18.89 -12.40 15.64
N CYS A 61 -20.10 -12.08 15.16
CA CYS A 61 -21.33 -12.67 15.69
C CYS A 61 -21.37 -14.18 15.51
N VAL A 62 -20.94 -14.69 14.35
CA VAL A 62 -20.86 -16.14 14.09
C VAL A 62 -19.86 -16.80 15.03
N PHE A 63 -18.65 -16.25 15.16
CA PHE A 63 -17.59 -16.81 16.01
C PHE A 63 -17.98 -16.82 17.49
N CYS A 64 -18.52 -15.72 18.00
CA CYS A 64 -18.94 -15.60 19.40
C CYS A 64 -20.20 -16.43 19.73
N SER A 65 -20.99 -16.83 18.73
CA SER A 65 -22.14 -17.72 18.90
C SER A 65 -21.75 -19.19 19.02
N ILE A 66 -20.49 -19.56 18.76
CA ILE A 66 -20.01 -20.93 18.96
C ILE A 66 -20.06 -21.25 20.46
N PRO A 67 -20.69 -22.37 20.88
CA PRO A 67 -20.74 -22.78 22.27
C PRO A 67 -19.35 -22.81 22.91
N GLY A 68 -19.21 -22.12 24.05
CA GLY A 68 -17.93 -22.01 24.79
C GLY A 68 -17.06 -20.80 24.43
N VAL A 69 -17.36 -20.04 23.36
CA VAL A 69 -16.60 -18.83 23.00
C VAL A 69 -17.17 -17.57 23.68
N GLY A 70 -18.47 -17.32 23.49
CA GLY A 70 -19.21 -16.21 24.12
C GLY A 70 -18.79 -14.80 23.67
N PHE A 71 -19.52 -13.80 24.13
CA PHE A 71 -19.33 -12.38 23.78
C PHE A 71 -18.45 -11.59 24.76
N ALA A 72 -17.90 -12.25 25.78
CA ALA A 72 -16.97 -11.60 26.70
C ALA A 72 -15.69 -11.15 25.98
N HIS A 73 -15.18 -9.99 26.38
CA HIS A 73 -13.89 -9.44 25.95
C HIS A 73 -12.74 -10.42 26.16
N ILE A 74 -11.67 -10.28 25.37
CA ILE A 74 -10.48 -11.13 25.51
C ILE A 74 -9.78 -10.88 26.84
N PHE A 75 -9.69 -9.62 27.24
CA PHE A 75 -9.13 -9.21 28.52
C PHE A 75 -10.23 -8.67 29.42
N GLN A 76 -10.21 -9.12 30.67
CA GLN A 76 -11.04 -8.56 31.72
C GLN A 76 -10.25 -7.44 32.39
N THR A 77 -10.84 -6.24 32.50
CA THR A 77 -10.13 -5.09 33.04
C THR A 77 -10.98 -4.40 34.10
N PRO A 78 -10.39 -3.95 35.22
CA PRO A 78 -10.98 -2.88 36.01
C PRO A 78 -11.20 -1.65 35.12
N THR A 79 -12.11 -0.77 35.53
CA THR A 79 -12.34 0.48 34.83
C THR A 79 -11.18 1.45 35.08
N TYR A 80 -10.12 1.34 34.28
CA TYR A 80 -9.07 2.35 34.21
C TYR A 80 -9.61 3.60 33.54
N THR A 81 -9.30 4.76 34.10
CA THR A 81 -9.79 6.06 33.60
C THR A 81 -8.64 7.02 33.42
N PHE A 82 -8.73 7.85 32.39
CA PHE A 82 -7.89 9.02 32.23
C PHE A 82 -8.57 10.19 32.94
N THR A 83 -7.99 10.70 34.02
CA THR A 83 -8.63 11.72 34.87
C THR A 83 -7.95 13.08 34.76
N HIS A 84 -6.62 13.11 34.56
CA HIS A 84 -5.86 14.36 34.54
C HIS A 84 -4.98 14.52 33.30
N PRO A 85 -5.01 15.70 32.62
CA PRO A 85 -4.17 15.95 31.45
C PRO A 85 -2.66 15.76 31.65
N MET A 86 -2.16 15.93 32.88
CA MET A 86 -0.75 15.72 33.20
C MET A 86 -0.30 14.27 33.03
N GLU A 87 -1.21 13.29 33.10
CA GLU A 87 -0.89 11.89 32.80
C GLU A 87 -0.41 11.70 31.35
N LEU A 88 -0.83 12.58 30.42
CA LEU A 88 -0.39 12.53 29.02
C LEU A 88 1.13 12.65 28.89
N PHE A 89 1.81 13.29 29.83
CA PHE A 89 3.27 13.32 29.84
C PHE A 89 3.85 11.91 29.97
N TYR A 90 3.36 11.11 30.91
CA TYR A 90 3.81 9.73 31.10
C TYR A 90 3.40 8.82 29.93
N TYR A 91 2.19 8.99 29.38
CA TYR A 91 1.77 8.25 28.19
C TYR A 91 2.56 8.66 26.94
N ALA A 92 3.01 9.91 26.84
CA ALA A 92 3.90 10.34 25.77
C ALA A 92 5.26 9.64 25.87
N LEU A 93 5.85 9.57 27.07
CA LEU A 93 7.09 8.83 27.30
C LEU A 93 6.93 7.34 26.97
N LEU A 94 5.79 6.74 27.33
CA LEU A 94 5.45 5.37 26.93
C LEU A 94 5.40 5.23 25.40
N GLY A 95 4.73 6.15 24.70
CA GLY A 95 4.66 6.13 23.23
C GLY A 95 6.04 6.22 22.56
N LEU A 96 6.92 7.10 23.06
CA LEU A 96 8.30 7.20 22.58
C LEU A 96 9.07 5.88 22.82
N ALA A 97 8.97 5.31 24.02
CA ALA A 97 9.60 4.03 24.36
C ALA A 97 9.07 2.88 23.50
N CYS A 98 7.76 2.79 23.29
CA CYS A 98 7.11 1.82 22.42
C CYS A 98 7.55 1.96 20.96
N GLY A 99 7.75 3.19 20.45
CA GLY A 99 8.28 3.41 19.11
C GLY A 99 9.71 2.91 18.92
N LEU A 100 10.58 3.17 19.91
CA LEU A 100 11.96 2.64 19.91
C LEU A 100 11.97 1.12 20.05
N ALA A 101 11.13 0.57 20.94
CA ALA A 101 10.97 -0.86 21.13
C ALA A 101 10.42 -1.56 19.88
N ALA A 102 9.48 -0.94 19.16
CA ALA A 102 8.98 -1.44 17.88
C ALA A 102 10.11 -1.52 16.84
N ARG A 103 10.94 -0.47 16.72
CA ARG A 103 12.12 -0.47 15.84
C ARG A 103 13.10 -1.58 16.24
N PHE A 104 13.37 -1.74 17.54
CA PHE A 104 14.23 -2.81 18.05
C PHE A 104 13.67 -4.19 17.71
N TYR A 105 12.39 -4.42 17.98
CA TYR A 105 11.69 -5.68 17.69
C TYR A 105 11.78 -6.04 16.20
N VAL A 106 11.42 -5.12 15.30
CA VAL A 106 11.47 -5.35 13.85
C VAL A 106 12.92 -5.63 13.39
N ARG A 107 13.91 -4.92 13.94
CA ARG A 107 15.32 -5.14 13.61
C ARG A 107 15.82 -6.50 14.08
N VAL A 108 15.45 -6.94 15.29
CA VAL A 108 15.80 -8.27 15.80
C VAL A 108 15.14 -9.36 14.97
N PHE A 109 13.85 -9.19 14.64
CA PHE A 109 13.08 -10.13 13.85
C PHE A 109 13.72 -10.39 12.47
N TYR A 110 13.93 -9.31 11.69
CA TYR A 110 14.55 -9.45 10.36
C TYR A 110 16.05 -9.72 10.43
N GLY A 111 16.74 -9.24 11.47
CA GLY A 111 18.14 -9.56 11.71
C GLY A 111 18.36 -11.05 11.91
N LEU A 112 17.51 -11.72 12.70
CA LEU A 112 17.57 -13.16 12.90
C LEU A 112 17.08 -13.93 11.66
N ARG A 113 15.97 -13.52 11.04
CA ARG A 113 15.47 -14.15 9.82
C ARG A 113 16.49 -14.12 8.68
N ASP A 114 16.96 -12.92 8.34
CA ASP A 114 17.76 -12.67 7.13
C ASP A 114 19.27 -12.80 7.37
N GLY A 115 19.73 -12.43 8.57
CA GLY A 115 21.14 -12.49 8.94
C GLY A 115 21.59 -13.84 9.48
N PHE A 116 20.70 -14.61 10.12
CA PHE A 116 21.05 -15.91 10.72
C PHE A 116 20.37 -17.08 10.02
N PHE A 117 19.04 -17.23 10.10
CA PHE A 117 18.34 -18.42 9.60
C PHE A 117 18.42 -18.59 8.08
N ARG A 118 18.24 -17.52 7.29
CA ARG A 118 18.37 -17.59 5.83
C ARG A 118 19.78 -17.97 5.39
N ARG A 119 20.81 -17.50 6.10
CA ARG A 119 22.23 -17.77 5.80
C ARG A 119 22.73 -19.12 6.30
N LEU A 120 22.02 -19.77 7.22
CA LEU A 120 22.43 -21.05 7.77
C LEU A 120 22.48 -22.12 6.66
N PRO A 121 23.63 -22.81 6.45
CA PRO A 121 23.82 -23.77 5.37
C PRO A 121 23.25 -25.15 5.73
N VAL A 122 21.94 -25.18 6.01
CA VAL A 122 21.18 -26.39 6.34
C VAL A 122 19.93 -26.46 5.47
N THR A 123 19.33 -27.65 5.37
CA THR A 123 18.08 -27.85 4.63
C THR A 123 16.96 -26.97 5.18
N VAL A 124 16.05 -26.55 4.29
CA VAL A 124 14.98 -25.59 4.64
C VAL A 124 14.09 -26.09 5.79
N HIS A 125 13.87 -27.40 5.89
CA HIS A 125 13.06 -28.02 6.94
C HIS A 125 13.74 -28.06 8.30
N LEU A 126 15.08 -28.02 8.36
CA LEU A 126 15.82 -28.05 9.62
C LEU A 126 15.83 -26.67 10.30
N LYS A 127 15.61 -25.59 9.55
CA LYS A 127 15.59 -24.22 10.09
C LYS A 127 14.49 -24.03 11.14
N PRO A 128 13.20 -24.40 10.88
CA PRO A 128 12.18 -24.37 11.92
C PRO A 128 12.48 -25.27 13.12
N ALA A 129 13.14 -26.42 12.93
CA ALA A 129 13.53 -27.29 14.06
C ALA A 129 14.54 -26.61 14.99
N ILE A 130 15.54 -25.91 14.42
CA ILE A 130 16.51 -25.12 15.18
C ILE A 130 15.84 -23.93 15.87
N GLY A 131 14.93 -23.24 15.18
CA GLY A 131 14.11 -22.18 15.78
C GLY A 131 13.27 -22.68 16.96
N GLY A 132 12.66 -23.87 16.82
CA GLY A 132 11.96 -24.56 17.88
C GLY A 132 12.84 -24.91 19.07
N LEU A 133 14.07 -25.40 18.83
CA LEU A 133 15.05 -25.69 19.87
C LEU A 133 15.42 -24.42 20.67
N PHE A 134 15.77 -23.32 19.99
CA PHE A 134 16.06 -22.06 20.68
C PHE A 134 14.85 -21.51 21.45
N THR A 135 13.65 -21.64 20.89
CA THR A 135 12.42 -21.25 21.57
C THR A 135 12.19 -22.11 22.82
N GLY A 136 12.42 -23.42 22.74
CA GLY A 136 12.29 -24.34 23.86
C GLY A 136 13.30 -24.07 24.99
N LEU A 137 14.57 -23.79 24.63
CA LEU A 137 15.60 -23.39 25.59
C LEU A 137 15.24 -22.07 26.29
N LEU A 138 14.72 -21.10 25.54
CA LEU A 138 14.25 -19.84 26.12
C LEU A 138 13.03 -20.04 27.03
N ALA A 139 12.11 -20.94 26.64
CA ALA A 139 10.91 -21.26 27.41
C ALA A 139 11.22 -21.97 28.74
N PHE A 140 12.33 -22.72 28.81
CA PHE A 140 12.77 -23.33 30.07
C PHE A 140 13.11 -22.27 31.12
N SER A 141 13.71 -21.15 30.71
CA SER A 141 14.07 -20.05 31.63
C SER A 141 12.92 -19.07 31.85
N VAL A 142 12.10 -18.83 30.81
CA VAL A 142 10.97 -17.90 30.86
C VAL A 142 9.71 -18.60 30.32
N PRO A 143 9.01 -19.40 31.14
CA PRO A 143 7.85 -20.17 30.69
C PRO A 143 6.71 -19.31 30.12
N GLY A 144 6.63 -18.04 30.54
CA GLY A 144 5.57 -17.14 30.09
C GLY A 144 5.61 -16.74 28.62
N ILE A 145 6.64 -17.12 27.86
CA ILE A 145 6.66 -16.95 26.40
C ILE A 145 5.81 -17.99 25.65
N LEU A 146 5.40 -19.08 26.31
CA LEU A 146 4.62 -20.16 25.70
C LEU A 146 3.19 -19.70 25.36
N GLY A 147 2.66 -20.25 24.26
CA GLY A 147 1.34 -19.88 23.74
C GLY A 147 1.21 -18.40 23.38
N THR A 148 0.02 -17.83 23.58
CA THR A 148 -0.25 -16.42 23.30
C THR A 148 0.32 -15.47 24.36
N SER A 149 0.68 -15.99 25.54
CA SER A 149 1.05 -15.20 26.73
C SER A 149 -0.06 -14.28 27.26
N TYR A 150 -1.32 -14.45 26.81
CA TYR A 150 -2.42 -13.57 27.24
C TYR A 150 -2.76 -13.71 28.72
N GLY A 151 -2.54 -14.88 29.34
CA GLY A 151 -2.68 -15.03 30.80
C GLY A 151 -1.68 -14.17 31.58
N TRP A 152 -0.43 -14.08 31.11
CA TRP A 152 0.59 -13.21 31.72
C TRP A 152 0.29 -11.74 31.46
N LEU A 153 -0.18 -11.41 30.26
CA LEU A 153 -0.65 -10.07 29.94
C LEU A 153 -1.85 -9.67 30.82
N GLN A 154 -2.78 -10.58 31.06
CA GLN A 154 -3.93 -10.38 31.96
C GLN A 154 -3.49 -10.11 33.41
N LEU A 155 -2.47 -10.82 33.92
CA LEU A 155 -1.90 -10.54 35.24
C LEU A 155 -1.20 -9.17 35.30
N ALA A 156 -0.52 -8.77 34.23
CA ALA A 156 0.08 -7.44 34.13
C ALA A 156 -0.99 -6.35 34.11
N ILE A 157 -2.09 -6.55 33.38
CA ILE A 157 -3.25 -5.65 33.39
C ILE A 157 -3.77 -5.48 34.81
N TYR A 158 -3.95 -6.56 35.57
CA TYR A 158 -4.38 -6.49 36.97
C TYR A 158 -3.33 -5.89 37.94
N GLY A 159 -2.12 -5.59 37.47
CA GLY A 159 -1.03 -5.09 38.32
C GLY A 159 -0.44 -6.15 39.26
N HIS A 160 -0.70 -7.44 38.99
CA HIS A 160 -0.23 -8.55 39.82
C HIS A 160 1.09 -9.16 39.35
N LEU A 161 1.65 -8.67 38.22
CA LEU A 161 2.87 -9.23 37.67
C LEU A 161 4.11 -8.42 38.11
N PRO A 162 5.15 -9.06 38.69
CA PRO A 162 6.35 -8.35 39.13
C PRO A 162 7.10 -7.66 37.97
N LEU A 163 7.73 -6.52 38.25
CA LEU A 163 8.50 -5.74 37.28
C LEU A 163 9.58 -6.58 36.59
N THR A 164 10.30 -7.43 37.33
CA THR A 164 11.35 -8.30 36.79
C THR A 164 10.81 -9.31 35.78
N VAL A 165 9.62 -9.85 36.03
CA VAL A 165 8.96 -10.80 35.12
C VAL A 165 8.48 -10.08 33.86
N MET A 166 7.90 -8.89 33.99
CA MET A 166 7.50 -8.08 32.83
C MET A 166 8.72 -7.71 31.96
N ALA A 167 9.82 -7.27 32.58
CA ALA A 167 11.05 -6.97 31.87
C ALA A 167 11.62 -8.21 31.17
N ALA A 168 11.65 -9.37 31.84
CA ALA A 168 12.08 -10.63 31.23
C ALA A 168 11.19 -11.03 30.05
N LEU A 169 9.87 -10.93 30.18
CA LEU A 169 8.92 -11.27 29.11
C LEU A 169 9.00 -10.31 27.92
N PHE A 170 9.25 -9.03 28.15
CA PHE A 170 9.48 -8.06 27.08
C PHE A 170 10.61 -8.51 26.14
N PHE A 171 11.79 -8.81 26.68
CA PHE A 171 12.92 -9.28 25.88
C PHE A 171 12.69 -10.70 25.34
N ALA A 172 12.26 -11.62 26.20
CA ALA A 172 12.11 -13.02 25.82
C ALA A 172 11.07 -13.21 24.70
N LYS A 173 9.96 -12.46 24.71
CA LYS A 173 8.93 -12.57 23.66
C LYS A 173 9.41 -12.04 22.30
N ILE A 174 10.27 -11.02 22.26
CA ILE A 174 10.92 -10.55 21.03
C ILE A 174 11.75 -11.68 20.39
N PHE A 175 12.62 -12.32 21.19
CA PHE A 175 13.46 -13.41 20.70
C PHE A 175 12.64 -14.66 20.35
N ALA A 176 11.68 -15.06 21.19
CA ALA A 176 10.81 -16.21 20.94
C ALA A 176 10.05 -16.08 19.61
N THR A 177 9.49 -14.90 19.33
CA THR A 177 8.78 -14.64 18.07
C THR A 177 9.73 -14.67 16.87
N SER A 178 10.95 -14.17 17.05
CA SER A 178 11.98 -14.15 16.01
C SER A 178 12.53 -15.55 15.72
N PHE A 179 12.70 -16.41 16.73
CA PHE A 179 13.13 -17.79 16.55
C PHE A 179 12.04 -18.67 15.94
N THR A 180 10.78 -18.47 16.32
CA THR A 180 9.66 -19.26 15.78
C THR A 180 9.35 -18.89 14.33
N ILE A 181 9.01 -17.64 14.05
CA ILE A 181 8.58 -17.21 12.70
C ILE A 181 9.79 -16.95 11.81
N GLY A 182 10.85 -16.32 12.32
CA GLY A 182 12.05 -15.99 11.54
C GLY A 182 12.84 -17.21 11.04
N SER A 183 12.64 -18.39 11.65
CA SER A 183 13.22 -19.64 11.16
C SER A 183 12.41 -20.35 10.07
N GLY A 184 11.22 -19.85 9.74
CA GLY A 184 10.31 -20.42 8.74
C GLY A 184 9.04 -21.06 9.32
N GLY A 185 8.78 -20.91 10.63
CA GLY A 185 7.51 -21.32 11.23
C GLY A 185 6.33 -20.45 10.79
N SER A 186 5.14 -21.05 10.70
CA SER A 186 3.90 -20.31 10.44
C SER A 186 3.37 -19.69 11.73
N GLY A 187 3.17 -18.38 11.75
CA GLY A 187 2.65 -17.66 12.91
C GLY A 187 2.30 -16.21 12.61
N GLY A 188 1.42 -15.64 13.43
CA GLY A 188 1.05 -14.22 13.38
C GLY A 188 1.93 -13.38 14.31
N VAL A 189 2.17 -12.12 13.93
CA VAL A 189 2.97 -11.15 14.71
C VAL A 189 2.13 -10.20 15.57
N PHE A 190 0.79 -10.27 15.47
CA PHE A 190 -0.14 -9.42 16.22
C PHE A 190 -0.05 -9.68 17.73
N ALA A 191 -0.41 -10.89 18.17
CA ALA A 191 -0.44 -11.28 19.57
C ALA A 191 0.91 -11.06 20.30
N PRO A 192 2.08 -11.45 19.74
CA PRO A 192 3.34 -11.15 20.40
C PRO A 192 3.62 -9.65 20.51
N SER A 193 3.22 -8.84 19.52
CA SER A 193 3.39 -7.38 19.61
C SER A 193 2.57 -6.77 20.75
N LEU A 194 1.33 -7.23 20.97
CA LEU A 194 0.54 -6.78 22.13
C LEU A 194 1.20 -7.16 23.44
N VAL A 195 1.72 -8.39 23.56
CA VAL A 195 2.41 -8.84 24.78
C VAL A 195 3.68 -8.04 25.02
N ILE A 196 4.53 -7.87 24.01
CA ILE A 196 5.76 -7.08 24.13
C ILE A 196 5.41 -5.64 24.54
N GLY A 197 4.42 -5.03 23.90
CA GLY A 197 3.95 -3.69 24.23
C GLY A 197 3.38 -3.57 25.64
N GLY A 198 2.54 -4.52 26.03
CA GLY A 198 1.92 -4.54 27.36
C GLY A 198 2.93 -4.77 28.48
N MET A 199 3.93 -5.64 28.27
CA MET A 199 5.01 -5.84 29.23
C MET A 199 5.87 -4.57 29.38
N LEU A 200 6.22 -3.89 28.29
CA LEU A 200 6.93 -2.61 28.34
C LEU A 200 6.09 -1.54 29.05
N GLY A 201 4.79 -1.48 28.73
CA GLY A 201 3.81 -0.62 29.39
C GLY A 201 3.76 -0.86 30.88
N GLY A 202 3.65 -2.12 31.32
CA GLY A 202 3.66 -2.48 32.73
C GLY A 202 4.97 -2.14 33.45
N VAL A 203 6.13 -2.35 32.82
CA VAL A 203 7.43 -1.93 33.37
C VAL A 203 7.45 -0.41 33.61
N LEU A 204 7.11 0.39 32.60
CA LEU A 204 7.10 1.84 32.75
C LEU A 204 6.00 2.32 33.70
N GLY A 205 4.84 1.67 33.70
CA GLY A 205 3.74 1.95 34.62
C GLY A 205 4.15 1.77 36.08
N VAL A 206 4.84 0.67 36.41
CA VAL A 206 5.36 0.45 37.78
C VAL A 206 6.39 1.51 38.13
N LEU A 207 7.35 1.80 37.24
CA LEU A 207 8.38 2.82 37.48
C LEU A 207 7.77 4.22 37.68
N PHE A 208 6.76 4.59 36.91
CA PHE A 208 6.08 5.86 37.05
C PHE A 208 5.15 5.90 38.27
N SER A 209 4.55 4.78 38.68
CA SER A 209 3.77 4.70 39.92
C SER A 209 4.60 4.93 41.18
N MET A 210 5.91 4.67 41.12
CA MET A 210 6.83 5.01 42.21
C MET A 210 7.03 6.52 42.35
N ALA A 211 6.87 7.28 41.25
CA ALA A 211 7.01 8.74 41.24
C ALA A 211 5.66 9.48 41.41
N SER A 212 4.58 8.91 40.88
CA SER A 212 3.23 9.46 40.94
C SER A 212 2.21 8.37 41.29
N PRO A 213 1.64 8.38 42.51
CA PRO A 213 0.67 7.36 42.94
C PRO A 213 -0.63 7.30 42.12
N GLU A 214 -0.93 8.34 41.34
CA GLU A 214 -2.10 8.40 40.45
C GLU A 214 -1.93 7.52 39.19
N VAL A 215 -0.71 7.07 38.90
CA VAL A 215 -0.42 6.22 37.75
C VAL A 215 -1.02 4.82 37.94
N GLN A 216 -1.99 4.51 37.08
CA GLN A 216 -2.62 3.20 37.02
C GLN A 216 -1.80 2.25 36.13
N VAL A 217 -1.02 1.35 36.73
CA VAL A 217 -0.13 0.41 36.00
C VAL A 217 -0.87 -0.35 34.89
N GLY A 218 -2.08 -0.84 35.16
CA GLY A 218 -2.90 -1.55 34.18
C GLY A 218 -3.26 -0.70 32.96
N ALA A 219 -3.49 0.61 33.13
CA ALA A 219 -3.74 1.53 32.03
C ALA A 219 -2.51 1.63 31.10
N PHE A 220 -1.30 1.66 31.66
CA PHE A 220 -0.06 1.65 30.89
C PHE A 220 0.16 0.35 30.13
N VAL A 221 -0.25 -0.79 30.69
CA VAL A 221 -0.23 -2.07 29.97
C VAL A 221 -1.13 -1.99 28.73
N LEU A 222 -2.37 -1.50 28.88
CA LEU A 222 -3.31 -1.36 27.76
C LEU A 222 -2.78 -0.40 26.68
N VAL A 223 -2.29 0.78 27.10
CA VAL A 223 -1.74 1.76 26.16
C VAL A 223 -0.48 1.22 25.48
N GLY A 224 0.38 0.50 26.20
CA GLY A 224 1.60 -0.11 25.67
C GLY A 224 1.31 -1.18 24.62
N MET A 225 0.28 -2.01 24.82
CA MET A 225 -0.19 -3.00 23.84
C MET A 225 -0.48 -2.34 22.49
N ALA A 226 -1.29 -1.28 22.50
CA ALA A 226 -1.69 -0.58 21.28
C ALA A 226 -0.51 0.20 20.67
N ALA A 227 0.27 0.91 21.50
CA ALA A 227 1.35 1.78 21.02
C ALA A 227 2.47 0.99 20.34
N LEU A 228 2.92 -0.13 20.92
CA LEU A 228 3.97 -0.94 20.28
C LEU A 228 3.47 -1.57 18.99
N PHE A 229 2.24 -2.06 18.95
CA PHE A 229 1.67 -2.63 17.73
C PHE A 229 1.45 -1.54 16.65
N SER A 230 0.96 -0.36 17.01
CA SER A 230 0.87 0.81 16.12
C SER A 230 2.21 1.10 15.44
N GLY A 231 3.29 1.16 16.23
CA GLY A 231 4.64 1.42 15.70
C GLY A 231 5.15 0.29 14.82
N ALA A 232 5.02 -0.96 15.26
CA ALA A 232 5.56 -2.13 14.57
C ALA A 232 4.77 -2.47 13.28
N ALA A 233 3.45 -2.37 13.29
CA ALA A 233 2.58 -2.73 12.18
C ALA A 233 2.09 -1.55 11.34
N LYS A 234 2.39 -0.31 11.73
CA LYS A 234 1.97 0.91 11.04
C LYS A 234 0.45 1.05 10.89
N VAL A 235 -0.28 0.68 11.95
CA VAL A 235 -1.75 0.71 12.01
C VAL A 235 -2.26 1.45 13.26
N PRO A 236 -1.94 2.75 13.44
CA PRO A 236 -2.28 3.47 14.66
C PRO A 236 -3.77 3.47 15.01
N ILE A 237 -4.66 3.59 14.01
CA ILE A 237 -6.11 3.69 14.27
C ILE A 237 -6.69 2.32 14.59
N ALA A 238 -6.33 1.29 13.84
CA ALA A 238 -6.80 -0.06 14.12
C ALA A 238 -6.25 -0.56 15.46
N ALA A 239 -4.98 -0.30 15.78
CA ALA A 239 -4.37 -0.73 17.03
C ALA A 239 -5.09 -0.17 18.26
N LEU A 240 -5.40 1.13 18.27
CA LEU A 240 -6.11 1.75 19.41
C LEU A 240 -7.53 1.19 19.55
N ILE A 241 -8.26 1.04 18.45
CA ILE A 241 -9.64 0.54 18.48
C ILE A 241 -9.66 -0.93 18.91
N MET A 242 -8.78 -1.75 18.34
CA MET A 242 -8.70 -3.17 18.68
C MET A 242 -8.42 -3.38 20.17
N VAL A 243 -7.46 -2.65 20.76
CA VAL A 243 -7.18 -2.82 22.19
C VAL A 243 -8.36 -2.36 23.04
N SER A 244 -9.04 -1.26 22.69
CA SER A 244 -10.25 -0.83 23.40
C SER A 244 -11.38 -1.87 23.32
N GLU A 245 -11.62 -2.49 22.16
CA GLU A 245 -12.63 -3.55 22.02
C GLU A 245 -12.24 -4.84 22.74
N MET A 246 -10.97 -5.24 22.66
CA MET A 246 -10.44 -6.44 23.31
C MET A 246 -10.50 -6.37 24.83
N THR A 247 -10.57 -5.17 25.41
CA THR A 247 -10.51 -4.91 26.86
C THR A 247 -11.81 -4.36 27.44
N GLY A 248 -12.71 -3.86 26.58
CA GLY A 248 -13.94 -3.17 26.96
C GLY A 248 -13.72 -1.76 27.54
N ASN A 249 -12.49 -1.22 27.49
CA ASN A 249 -12.17 0.07 28.11
C ASN A 249 -11.92 1.18 27.08
N TYR A 250 -12.91 2.08 26.96
CA TYR A 250 -12.87 3.25 26.08
C TYR A 250 -12.50 4.56 26.81
N ASN A 251 -12.25 4.52 28.12
CA ASN A 251 -11.91 5.72 28.89
C ASN A 251 -10.47 6.20 28.65
N LEU A 252 -9.66 5.39 27.96
CA LEU A 252 -8.25 5.67 27.66
C LEU A 252 -8.01 6.11 26.20
N LEU A 253 -9.04 6.52 25.47
CA LEU A 253 -8.90 6.90 24.05
C LEU A 253 -7.88 8.02 23.83
N ALA A 254 -7.91 9.09 24.63
CA ALA A 254 -6.96 10.20 24.49
C ALA A 254 -5.49 9.78 24.68
N PRO A 255 -5.10 9.08 25.78
CA PRO A 255 -3.72 8.60 25.92
C PRO A 255 -3.35 7.52 24.89
N LEU A 256 -4.27 6.65 24.47
CA LEU A 256 -4.05 5.70 23.38
C LEU A 256 -3.70 6.42 22.07
N MET A 257 -4.47 7.44 21.68
CA MET A 257 -4.22 8.22 20.47
C MET A 257 -2.82 8.85 20.49
N LEU A 258 -2.45 9.50 21.61
CA LEU A 258 -1.14 10.14 21.76
C LEU A 258 0.00 9.12 21.68
N ALA A 259 -0.07 8.04 22.47
CA ALA A 259 0.99 7.05 22.53
C ALA A 259 1.14 6.28 21.20
N CYS A 260 0.03 5.91 20.55
CA CYS A 260 0.05 5.27 19.23
C CYS A 260 0.65 6.18 18.16
N ALA A 261 0.31 7.47 18.15
CA ALA A 261 0.86 8.44 17.18
C ALA A 261 2.38 8.62 17.38
N LEU A 262 2.83 8.79 18.62
CA LEU A 262 4.25 8.92 18.93
C LEU A 262 5.02 7.65 18.57
N ALA A 263 4.48 6.47 18.92
CA ALA A 263 5.11 5.21 18.56
C ALA A 263 5.20 5.02 17.04
N TYR A 264 4.16 5.41 16.29
CA TYR A 264 4.13 5.40 14.83
C TYR A 264 5.23 6.30 14.22
N ILE A 265 5.38 7.53 14.74
CA ILE A 265 6.38 8.49 14.27
C ILE A 265 7.80 8.01 14.59
N VAL A 266 8.06 7.64 15.85
CA VAL A 266 9.40 7.27 16.34
C VAL A 266 9.91 5.97 15.72
N SER A 267 9.03 5.01 15.45
CA SER A 267 9.41 3.77 14.76
C SER A 267 9.85 4.01 13.30
N GLY A 268 9.56 5.18 12.72
CA GLY A 268 10.09 5.61 11.42
C GLY A 268 9.63 4.71 10.27
N GLY A 269 10.53 4.31 9.38
CA GLY A 269 10.21 3.43 8.25
C GLY A 269 10.14 1.93 8.58
N TRP A 270 10.42 1.54 9.83
CA TRP A 270 10.45 0.13 10.24
C TRP A 270 9.05 -0.41 10.42
N THR A 271 8.73 -1.51 9.75
CA THR A 271 7.46 -2.23 9.88
C THR A 271 7.71 -3.73 9.94
N ILE A 272 6.90 -4.46 10.69
CA ILE A 272 6.88 -5.93 10.77
C ILE A 272 6.19 -6.56 9.55
N TYR A 273 5.45 -5.76 8.77
CA TYR A 273 4.80 -6.19 7.54
C TYR A 273 5.58 -5.68 6.32
N GLU A 274 6.52 -6.49 5.82
CA GLU A 274 7.39 -6.10 4.70
C GLU A 274 6.64 -5.77 3.40
N SER A 275 5.44 -6.34 3.21
CA SER A 275 4.60 -6.11 2.02
C SER A 275 3.81 -4.80 2.06
N GLN A 276 3.86 -4.03 3.15
CA GLN A 276 3.21 -2.73 3.23
C GLN A 276 3.86 -1.71 2.29
N VAL A 277 3.09 -1.22 1.35
CA VAL A 277 3.45 -0.09 0.47
C VAL A 277 3.15 1.23 1.17
N LEU A 278 3.68 2.35 0.66
CA LEU A 278 3.53 3.63 1.35
C LEU A 278 2.08 4.13 1.32
N ASN A 279 1.44 4.06 0.15
CA ASN A 279 0.11 4.57 -0.15
C ASN A 279 -0.53 3.82 -1.34
N ARG A 280 -1.78 4.12 -1.68
CA ARG A 280 -2.51 3.50 -2.80
C ARG A 280 -1.80 3.71 -4.15
N ALA A 281 -1.16 4.85 -4.39
CA ALA A 281 -0.47 5.14 -5.65
C ALA A 281 0.74 4.23 -5.91
N GLU A 282 1.43 3.78 -4.85
CA GLU A 282 2.54 2.82 -4.94
C GLU A 282 2.08 1.36 -5.00
N SER A 283 0.80 1.10 -4.77
CA SER A 283 0.25 -0.25 -4.74
C SER A 283 0.10 -0.83 -6.15
N PRO A 284 0.63 -2.04 -6.41
CA PRO A 284 0.39 -2.76 -7.65
C PRO A 284 -1.11 -2.96 -7.95
N ALA A 285 -1.95 -3.00 -6.90
CA ALA A 285 -3.39 -3.21 -7.01
C ALA A 285 -4.16 -2.02 -7.60
N HIS A 286 -3.56 -0.82 -7.65
CA HIS A 286 -4.20 0.41 -8.15
C HIS A 286 -3.53 0.99 -9.40
N ARG A 287 -2.57 0.27 -10.02
CA ARG A 287 -1.81 0.80 -11.18
C ARG A 287 -2.69 1.33 -12.32
N GLY A 288 -3.82 0.68 -12.59
CA GLY A 288 -4.75 1.12 -13.65
C GLY A 288 -5.59 2.34 -13.27
N GLU A 289 -5.82 2.61 -11.98
CA GLU A 289 -6.56 3.77 -11.49
C GLU A 289 -5.71 5.04 -11.65
N TYR A 290 -4.44 5.00 -11.23
CA TYR A 290 -3.55 6.17 -11.27
C TYR A 290 -2.90 6.44 -12.64
N GLN A 291 -2.88 5.49 -13.57
CA GLN A 291 -2.39 5.71 -14.94
C GLN A 291 -3.33 6.63 -15.74
N VAL A 292 -4.63 6.65 -15.42
CA VAL A 292 -5.61 7.51 -16.07
C VAL A 292 -5.47 8.96 -15.55
N ASP A 293 -5.29 9.14 -14.24
CA ASP A 293 -5.15 10.46 -13.59
C ASP A 293 -3.96 11.30 -14.11
N ILE A 294 -2.80 10.68 -14.32
CA ILE A 294 -1.60 11.40 -14.81
C ILE A 294 -1.83 11.92 -16.25
N LEU A 295 -2.56 11.16 -17.07
CA LEU A 295 -2.90 11.56 -18.44
C LEU A 295 -4.05 12.58 -18.48
N GLU A 296 -4.93 12.62 -17.47
CA GLU A 296 -6.05 13.57 -17.40
C GLU A 296 -5.61 15.03 -17.19
N GLY A 297 -4.40 15.24 -16.63
CA GLY A 297 -3.82 16.56 -16.43
C GLY A 297 -2.95 17.07 -17.59
N LEU A 298 -2.60 16.21 -18.56
CA LEU A 298 -1.68 16.55 -19.64
C LEU A 298 -2.42 16.89 -20.94
N LYS A 299 -1.90 17.89 -21.63
CA LYS A 299 -2.40 18.36 -22.94
C LYS A 299 -1.53 17.85 -24.09
N VAL A 300 -2.10 17.74 -25.28
CA VAL A 300 -1.37 17.34 -26.50
C VAL A 300 -0.13 18.18 -26.75
N GLU A 301 -0.18 19.49 -26.50
CA GLU A 301 0.93 20.41 -26.72
C GLU A 301 2.21 20.06 -25.95
N SER A 302 2.07 19.32 -24.83
CA SER A 302 3.19 18.93 -23.96
C SER A 302 4.01 17.76 -24.51
N VAL A 303 3.44 16.96 -25.43
CA VAL A 303 4.08 15.75 -25.96
C VAL A 303 4.12 15.69 -27.49
N MET A 304 3.38 16.56 -28.19
CA MET A 304 3.32 16.53 -29.65
C MET A 304 4.66 16.88 -30.30
N THR A 305 4.94 16.25 -31.44
CA THR A 305 6.07 16.63 -32.29
C THR A 305 5.66 17.77 -33.20
N ARG A 306 6.28 18.94 -33.04
CA ARG A 306 5.99 20.16 -33.82
C ARG A 306 6.59 20.14 -35.22
N LYS A 307 7.76 19.51 -35.38
CA LYS A 307 8.47 19.45 -36.66
C LYS A 307 8.01 18.20 -37.42
N VAL A 308 6.92 18.37 -38.17
CA VAL A 308 6.26 17.26 -38.86
C VAL A 308 6.84 17.06 -40.26
N VAL A 309 7.18 15.81 -40.59
CA VAL A 309 7.51 15.41 -41.97
C VAL A 309 6.21 15.17 -42.71
N THR A 310 6.01 15.84 -43.84
CA THR A 310 4.78 15.79 -44.63
C THR A 310 5.06 15.41 -46.08
N LEU A 311 4.02 14.93 -46.76
CA LEU A 311 4.01 14.66 -48.21
C LEU A 311 3.05 15.63 -48.91
N LYS A 312 3.19 15.80 -50.22
CA LYS A 312 2.24 16.51 -51.08
C LYS A 312 1.35 15.53 -51.84
N PRO A 313 0.12 15.93 -52.23
CA PRO A 313 -0.76 15.07 -53.04
C PRO A 313 -0.13 14.65 -54.37
N SER A 314 0.73 15.50 -54.95
CA SER A 314 1.43 15.27 -56.21
C SER A 314 2.68 14.40 -56.10
N ASP A 315 3.14 14.07 -54.88
CA ASP A 315 4.28 13.18 -54.69
C ASP A 315 3.90 11.76 -55.13
N PHE A 316 4.87 10.98 -55.61
CA PHE A 316 4.66 9.57 -55.94
C PHE A 316 4.73 8.69 -54.69
N VAL A 317 4.08 7.52 -54.74
CA VAL A 317 4.13 6.53 -53.65
C VAL A 317 5.57 6.13 -53.28
N SER A 318 6.51 6.17 -54.23
CA SER A 318 7.92 5.90 -53.96
C SER A 318 8.59 6.90 -52.98
N GLU A 319 8.12 8.15 -52.91
CA GLU A 319 8.61 9.11 -51.91
C GLU A 319 8.21 8.72 -50.48
N PHE A 320 7.00 8.16 -50.29
CA PHE A 320 6.60 7.59 -49.00
C PHE A 320 7.58 6.52 -48.54
N ILE A 321 7.99 5.61 -49.43
CA ILE A 321 8.91 4.51 -49.10
C ILE A 321 10.29 5.06 -48.72
N LYS A 322 10.79 6.08 -49.43
CA LYS A 322 12.04 6.75 -49.08
C LYS A 322 11.98 7.42 -47.70
N LEU A 323 10.89 8.13 -47.40
CA LEU A 323 10.68 8.75 -46.09
C LEU A 323 10.55 7.70 -44.98
N MET A 324 9.85 6.59 -45.24
CA MET A 324 9.73 5.48 -44.31
C MET A 324 11.09 4.87 -43.99
N HIS A 325 11.95 4.64 -44.98
CA HIS A 325 13.29 4.13 -44.74
C HIS A 325 14.20 5.10 -43.97
N SER A 326 14.07 6.40 -44.20
CA SER A 326 14.93 7.43 -43.57
C SER A 326 14.47 7.84 -42.17
N THR A 327 13.16 7.90 -41.93
CA THR A 327 12.59 8.37 -40.65
C THR A 327 12.03 7.24 -39.78
N GLY A 328 11.72 6.08 -40.36
CA GLY A 328 11.07 4.96 -39.68
C GLY A 328 9.59 5.19 -39.38
N HIS A 329 8.97 6.29 -39.82
CA HIS A 329 7.56 6.55 -39.60
C HIS A 329 6.68 5.76 -40.58
N LEU A 330 5.58 5.22 -40.05
CA LEU A 330 4.65 4.36 -40.79
C LEU A 330 3.46 5.12 -41.40
N ALA A 331 3.45 6.45 -41.28
CA ALA A 331 2.45 7.31 -41.88
C ALA A 331 2.89 8.78 -41.84
N TYR A 332 2.34 9.57 -42.76
CA TYR A 332 2.66 10.97 -42.93
C TYR A 332 1.40 11.78 -43.24
N PRO A 333 1.24 12.96 -42.62
CA PRO A 333 0.22 13.93 -43.04
C PRO A 333 0.52 14.43 -44.46
N VAL A 334 -0.54 14.61 -45.25
CA VAL A 334 -0.46 15.16 -46.61
C VAL A 334 -0.90 16.61 -46.58
N VAL A 335 -0.04 17.51 -47.07
CA VAL A 335 -0.23 18.95 -47.02
C VAL A 335 -0.13 19.56 -48.42
N GLU A 336 -1.10 20.40 -48.76
CA GLU A 336 -1.15 21.16 -50.02
C GLU A 336 -1.40 22.63 -49.68
N GLU A 337 -0.59 23.54 -50.23
CA GLU A 337 -0.67 24.99 -49.95
C GLU A 337 -0.69 25.36 -48.45
N GLY A 338 0.01 24.57 -47.63
CA GLY A 338 0.06 24.77 -46.17
C GLY A 338 -1.15 24.23 -45.40
N LYS A 339 -2.12 23.60 -46.09
CA LYS A 339 -3.31 22.99 -45.49
C LYS A 339 -3.21 21.47 -45.45
N LEU A 340 -3.64 20.87 -44.34
CA LEU A 340 -3.80 19.43 -44.18
C LEU A 340 -4.97 18.94 -45.06
N VAL A 341 -4.64 18.14 -46.08
CA VAL A 341 -5.61 17.63 -47.07
C VAL A 341 -5.83 16.12 -46.98
N GLY A 342 -4.99 15.42 -46.21
CA GLY A 342 -5.12 13.98 -46.00
C GLY A 342 -4.06 13.40 -45.08
N ILE A 343 -4.10 12.08 -44.93
CA ILE A 343 -3.05 11.30 -44.29
C ILE A 343 -2.81 10.04 -45.11
N VAL A 344 -1.56 9.62 -45.24
CA VAL A 344 -1.19 8.37 -45.91
C VAL A 344 -0.42 7.49 -44.93
N SER A 345 -0.77 6.22 -44.88
CA SER A 345 -0.18 5.22 -43.99
C SER A 345 0.43 4.06 -44.77
N LEU A 346 1.25 3.26 -44.10
CA LEU A 346 1.81 2.03 -44.67
C LEU A 346 0.70 1.09 -45.15
N ARG A 347 -0.47 1.08 -44.50
CA ARG A 347 -1.61 0.25 -44.95
C ARG A 347 -2.11 0.69 -46.33
N ASP A 348 -2.15 1.99 -46.59
CA ASP A 348 -2.59 2.53 -47.88
C ASP A 348 -1.57 2.19 -48.98
N VAL A 349 -0.28 2.26 -48.65
CA VAL A 349 0.82 1.93 -49.56
C VAL A 349 0.93 0.44 -49.85
N LEU A 350 0.69 -0.44 -48.87
CA LEU A 350 0.72 -1.90 -49.07
C LEU A 350 -0.34 -2.41 -50.04
N ASN A 351 -1.39 -1.61 -50.30
CA ASN A 351 -2.42 -1.92 -51.28
C ASN A 351 -2.04 -1.51 -52.72
N VAL A 352 -0.87 -0.90 -52.93
CA VAL A 352 -0.38 -0.46 -54.25
C VAL A 352 0.59 -1.51 -54.82
N PRO A 353 0.36 -2.03 -56.05
CA PRO A 353 1.30 -2.92 -56.73
C PRO A 353 2.69 -2.29 -56.90
N THR A 354 3.75 -3.08 -56.75
CA THR A 354 5.14 -2.58 -56.73
C THR A 354 5.54 -1.88 -58.03
N ASP A 355 5.01 -2.32 -59.17
CA ASP A 355 5.22 -1.75 -60.51
C ASP A 355 4.47 -0.43 -60.76
N GLU A 356 3.53 -0.08 -59.88
CA GLU A 356 2.74 1.16 -59.95
C GLU A 356 3.22 2.24 -58.96
N MET A 357 4.17 1.92 -58.07
CA MET A 357 4.63 2.85 -57.02
C MET A 357 5.29 4.14 -57.54
N ASN A 358 5.80 4.13 -58.78
CA ASN A 358 6.36 5.31 -59.45
C ASN A 358 5.36 6.02 -60.39
N LYS A 359 4.12 5.53 -60.47
CA LYS A 359 3.09 6.04 -61.37
C LYS A 359 1.91 6.64 -60.61
N ARG A 360 1.54 6.05 -59.47
CA ARG A 360 0.46 6.56 -58.62
C ARG A 360 0.94 7.64 -57.68
N THR A 361 0.10 8.63 -57.49
CA THR A 361 0.35 9.75 -56.58
C THR A 361 -0.19 9.48 -55.17
N ILE A 362 0.35 10.17 -54.17
CA ILE A 362 -0.14 10.11 -52.78
C ILE A 362 -1.61 10.56 -52.71
N GLY A 363 -2.01 11.56 -53.51
CA GLY A 363 -3.38 12.06 -53.56
C GLY A 363 -4.43 11.04 -53.99
N GLU A 364 -4.03 9.99 -54.72
CA GLU A 364 -4.90 8.87 -55.13
C GLU A 364 -5.14 7.84 -54.03
N ILE A 365 -4.19 7.69 -53.10
CA ILE A 365 -4.21 6.63 -52.09
C ILE A 365 -4.44 7.15 -50.66
N MET A 366 -4.29 8.46 -50.44
CA MET A 366 -4.44 9.05 -49.11
C MET A 366 -5.88 8.97 -48.58
N SER A 367 -6.00 8.85 -47.26
CA SER A 367 -7.27 9.01 -46.56
C SER A 367 -7.59 10.49 -46.38
N ARG A 368 -8.72 10.94 -46.93
CA ARG A 368 -9.18 12.34 -46.83
C ARG A 368 -9.91 12.65 -45.52
N LYS A 369 -10.55 11.65 -44.91
CA LYS A 369 -11.22 11.80 -43.62
C LYS A 369 -10.21 11.59 -42.48
N VAL A 370 -9.49 12.66 -42.16
CA VAL A 370 -8.44 12.64 -41.16
C VAL A 370 -9.04 12.94 -39.79
N ALA A 371 -8.90 12.01 -38.85
CA ALA A 371 -9.11 12.34 -37.44
C ALA A 371 -7.92 13.20 -36.98
N THR A 372 -8.22 14.35 -36.39
CA THR A 372 -7.20 15.29 -35.90
C THR A 372 -7.28 15.42 -34.38
N ALA A 373 -6.26 16.03 -33.78
CA ALA A 373 -6.25 16.46 -32.39
C ALA A 373 -5.99 17.97 -32.30
N ARG A 374 -6.30 18.60 -31.16
CA ARG A 374 -5.90 19.98 -30.88
C ARG A 374 -4.82 20.06 -29.80
N PRO A 375 -3.95 21.09 -29.82
CA PRO A 375 -2.90 21.27 -28.81
C PRO A 375 -3.43 21.31 -27.36
N ASP A 376 -4.63 21.84 -27.16
CA ASP A 376 -5.24 22.03 -25.84
C ASP A 376 -6.11 20.85 -25.36
N GLU A 377 -6.31 19.83 -26.21
CA GLU A 377 -7.03 18.62 -25.83
C GLU A 377 -6.23 17.79 -24.81
N LYS A 378 -6.97 17.08 -23.94
CA LYS A 378 -6.37 16.14 -22.99
C LYS A 378 -5.84 14.90 -23.69
N LEU A 379 -4.71 14.37 -23.22
CA LEU A 379 -4.11 13.17 -23.77
C LEU A 379 -5.03 11.94 -23.67
N THR A 380 -5.85 11.83 -22.63
CA THR A 380 -6.82 10.73 -22.47
C THR A 380 -7.86 10.70 -23.61
N THR A 381 -8.41 11.86 -23.96
CA THR A 381 -9.38 12.00 -25.07
C THR A 381 -8.75 11.64 -26.41
N VAL A 382 -7.51 12.08 -26.63
CA VAL A 382 -6.78 11.81 -27.87
C VAL A 382 -6.35 10.35 -27.98
N LEU A 383 -5.96 9.72 -26.87
CA LEU A 383 -5.61 8.30 -26.84
C LEU A 383 -6.82 7.41 -27.20
N ALA A 384 -8.00 7.71 -26.65
CA ALA A 384 -9.24 7.02 -27.03
C ALA A 384 -9.53 7.18 -28.53
N ARG A 385 -9.35 8.38 -29.09
CA ARG A 385 -9.52 8.64 -30.53
C ARG A 385 -8.49 7.89 -31.40
N ILE A 386 -7.24 7.73 -30.92
CA ILE A 386 -6.21 6.90 -31.56
C ILE A 386 -6.62 5.43 -31.57
N ASP A 387 -7.19 4.92 -30.49
CA ASP A 387 -7.68 3.55 -30.40
C ASP A 387 -8.88 3.31 -31.34
N ASP A 388 -9.85 4.23 -31.37
CA ASP A 388 -11.07 4.12 -32.19
C ASP A 388 -10.77 4.18 -33.70
N THR A 389 -9.80 4.99 -34.10
CA THR A 389 -9.44 5.17 -35.52
C THR A 389 -8.55 4.06 -36.06
N GLY A 390 -7.89 3.29 -35.18
CA GLY A 390 -6.94 2.24 -35.56
C GLY A 390 -5.65 2.76 -36.21
N TYR A 391 -5.48 4.08 -36.32
CA TYR A 391 -4.27 4.74 -36.78
C TYR A 391 -3.43 5.12 -35.56
N GLY A 392 -2.17 4.69 -35.49
CA GLY A 392 -1.31 4.89 -34.31
C GLY A 392 -0.88 6.34 -34.03
N HIS A 393 -1.43 7.32 -34.73
CA HIS A 393 -1.04 8.72 -34.72
C HIS A 393 -2.18 9.61 -35.24
N LEU A 394 -2.22 10.86 -34.76
CA LEU A 394 -3.16 11.88 -35.21
C LEU A 394 -2.41 13.17 -35.55
N PRO A 395 -2.70 13.80 -36.70
CA PRO A 395 -2.25 15.16 -36.97
C PRO A 395 -2.87 16.13 -35.96
N VAL A 396 -2.05 17.05 -35.45
CA VAL A 396 -2.49 18.11 -34.56
C VAL A 396 -2.70 19.38 -35.37
N VAL A 397 -3.90 19.96 -35.29
CA VAL A 397 -4.29 21.14 -36.07
C VAL A 397 -4.50 22.35 -35.18
N ASP A 398 -4.40 23.54 -35.78
CA ASP A 398 -4.61 24.81 -35.07
C ASP A 398 -6.06 24.89 -34.54
N PRO A 399 -6.29 25.32 -33.28
CA PRO A 399 -7.64 25.47 -32.74
C PRO A 399 -8.54 26.42 -33.53
N GLU A 400 -7.96 27.48 -34.11
CA GLU A 400 -8.69 28.51 -34.85
C GLU A 400 -8.83 28.15 -36.35
N ASP A 401 -7.90 27.35 -36.88
CA ASP A 401 -7.92 26.88 -38.28
C ASP A 401 -7.64 25.36 -38.36
N PRO A 402 -8.69 24.53 -38.43
CA PRO A 402 -8.57 23.08 -38.53
C PRO A 402 -7.83 22.58 -39.78
N SER A 403 -7.63 23.44 -40.79
CA SER A 403 -6.85 23.10 -41.98
C SER A 403 -5.36 23.26 -41.78
N LYS A 404 -4.91 23.97 -40.74
CA LYS A 404 -3.49 24.26 -40.50
C LYS A 404 -2.86 23.21 -39.59
N LEU A 405 -1.86 22.49 -40.09
CA LEU A 405 -1.10 21.50 -39.33
C LEU A 405 -0.10 22.19 -38.39
N VAL A 406 -0.18 21.91 -37.09
CA VAL A 406 0.72 22.47 -36.05
C VAL A 406 1.56 21.42 -35.33
N GLY A 407 1.28 20.14 -35.54
CA GLY A 407 2.06 19.04 -34.98
C GLY A 407 1.53 17.66 -35.37
N ILE A 408 2.12 16.62 -34.79
CA ILE A 408 1.62 15.25 -34.83
C ILE A 408 1.79 14.62 -33.45
N VAL A 409 0.83 13.80 -33.03
CA VAL A 409 0.89 13.05 -31.78
C VAL A 409 0.71 11.57 -32.05
N THR A 410 1.61 10.75 -31.53
CA THR A 410 1.56 9.29 -31.68
C THR A 410 1.25 8.61 -30.35
N ARG A 411 0.81 7.34 -30.41
CA ARG A 411 0.67 6.50 -29.21
C ARG A 411 1.97 6.43 -28.41
N LYS A 412 3.13 6.41 -29.09
CA LYS A 412 4.45 6.37 -28.47
C LYS A 412 4.75 7.68 -27.71
N ASP A 413 4.37 8.83 -28.25
CA ASP A 413 4.58 10.12 -27.60
C ASP A 413 3.77 10.23 -26.30
N ILE A 414 2.53 9.73 -26.32
CA ILE A 414 1.66 9.68 -25.13
C ILE A 414 2.26 8.77 -24.05
N ILE A 415 2.76 7.59 -24.42
CA ILE A 415 3.39 6.65 -23.49
C ILE A 415 4.72 7.20 -22.93
N THR A 416 5.55 7.82 -23.78
CA THR A 416 6.85 8.37 -23.37
C THR A 416 6.67 9.60 -22.49
N GLY A 417 5.70 10.46 -22.79
CA GLY A 417 5.32 11.59 -21.93
C GLY A 417 4.91 11.15 -20.53
N HIS A 418 4.16 10.04 -20.43
CA HIS A 418 3.80 9.44 -19.14
C HIS A 418 5.03 8.98 -18.32
N GLU A 419 6.07 8.43 -18.96
CA GLU A 419 7.30 8.04 -18.25
C GLU A 419 8.08 9.23 -17.71
N VAL A 420 8.20 10.31 -18.51
CA VAL A 420 8.89 11.55 -18.13
C VAL A 420 8.19 12.23 -16.95
N VAL A 421 6.86 12.37 -16.99
CA VAL A 421 6.08 12.96 -15.90
C VAL A 421 6.21 12.14 -14.62
N ARG A 422 6.17 10.81 -14.73
CA ARG A 422 6.35 9.92 -13.59
C ARG A 422 7.72 10.08 -12.93
N GLU A 423 8.76 10.32 -13.73
CA GLU A 423 10.11 10.55 -13.22
C GLU A 423 10.27 11.92 -12.54
N LEU A 424 9.64 12.96 -13.10
CA LEU A 424 9.62 14.32 -12.54
C LEU A 424 8.82 14.38 -11.22
N THR A 425 7.65 13.75 -11.17
CA THR A 425 6.85 13.63 -9.93
C THR A 425 7.61 12.87 -8.84
N ARG A 426 8.37 11.82 -9.21
CA ARG A 426 9.23 11.09 -8.27
C ARG A 426 10.40 11.95 -7.74
N LYS A 427 10.85 12.93 -8.51
CA LYS A 427 11.91 13.89 -8.15
C LYS A 427 11.38 15.18 -7.49
N GLY A 428 10.06 15.33 -7.34
CA GLY A 428 9.44 16.52 -6.75
C GLY A 428 9.56 17.77 -7.63
N GLN A 429 9.76 17.61 -8.93
CA GLN A 429 9.89 18.71 -9.90
C GLN A 429 8.58 18.82 -10.71
N SER A 430 8.09 20.05 -10.91
CA SER A 430 7.00 20.30 -11.86
C SER A 430 7.57 20.40 -13.28
N LEU A 431 6.72 20.08 -14.28
CA LEU A 431 6.97 20.38 -15.69
C LEU A 431 7.12 21.88 -15.93
#